data_AF-A0AAV9Z1G1-F1
#
_entry.id   AF-A0AAV9Z1G1-F1
#
_cell.length_a   1.000
_cell.length_b   1.000
_cell.length_c   1.000
_cell.angle_alpha   90.00
_cell.angle_beta   90.00
_cell.angle_gamma   90.00
#
_symmetry.space_group_name_H-M   'P 1'
#
loop_
_entity.id
_entity.type
_entity.pdbx_description
1 polymer ?
#
loop_
_entity_poly.entity_id
_entity_poly.type
_entity_poly.pdbx_seq_one_letter_code
_entity_poly.pdbx_strand_id
1 'polypeptide(L)'
;MSTISLLASSAPLFIIAALVFKDYLPRKSRTIPPLIPRTPPAIPPPPGRVLSLLGTNDVPHEADIPLVKEYILTLQKHLQRWDVTHIKDLSPESPLVQKYEGVLRWFDEEKQPGDSEGFLHMSRYLHGLPPPLSQLIRERELLENSIDLHSGILSPIRRLPPELITSILRLAASPILDLQHYPPLHLTHICGRWRACAIQDASFWSTIVIYIPRDPTLRREVPIAMLQRQLTLSGDAPLHIHLILSTTHNRMSDHFWDLFNALLDRCSHWDHLTLQGDFNPLFRFPVPLYLPRLRRLDVVDVTNIWLDGRASPPDCFANTPHLREVFLAQQALLLPSDPRTQPTTTRIPTIAWEQITRFRALLLATTHLEILRRAQDLRECGLYLRAPPGVIRGPRIHLHALCRLPIVLDAIDAPALEELIVKHSFSHCVLPFLRRSHVRLRSLTILHAHALPPIIDILDFCSPSLRHLCIPVAFGAPPADLHATAVLAALQDTHICPALASLFCVDTNSAPGEFDYTDALYEFIAVRRRATRLRLVRIFVDGGSRRDPRVRWLKVRSMMDLM
;
A
#
# COMPACT_ATOMS: atom_id res chain seq x y z
N MET A 1 8.13 -11.99 3.17
CA MET A 1 7.60 -11.02 4.16
C MET A 1 8.20 -9.61 4.04
N SER A 2 9.23 -9.36 3.22
CA SER A 2 9.93 -8.07 3.10
C SER A 2 9.35 -7.04 2.11
N THR A 3 8.39 -7.39 1.25
CA THR A 3 7.86 -6.51 0.18
C THR A 3 6.62 -5.70 0.56
N ILE A 4 5.86 -6.07 1.60
CA ILE A 4 4.56 -5.44 1.92
C ILE A 4 4.70 -4.22 2.86
N SER A 5 5.81 -4.11 3.60
CA SER A 5 6.08 -2.98 4.51
C SER A 5 6.25 -1.62 3.79
N LEU A 6 6.47 -1.59 2.47
CA LEU A 6 6.62 -0.34 1.71
C LEU A 6 5.27 0.33 1.35
N LEU A 7 4.15 -0.40 1.36
CA LEU A 7 2.84 0.11 0.91
C LEU A 7 2.00 0.76 2.04
N ALA A 8 2.42 0.67 3.30
CA ALA A 8 1.60 1.04 4.45
C ALA A 8 1.50 2.54 4.77
N SER A 9 2.04 3.44 3.93
CA SER A 9 2.08 4.89 4.22
C SER A 9 0.93 5.72 3.61
N SER A 10 -0.02 5.13 2.87
CA SER A 10 -1.08 5.87 2.14
C SER A 10 -2.52 5.43 2.44
N ALA A 11 -2.75 4.61 3.48
CA ALA A 11 -4.04 4.01 3.82
C ALA A 11 -5.26 4.97 3.98
N PRO A 12 -5.13 6.25 4.40
CA PRO A 12 -6.30 7.13 4.54
C PRO A 12 -6.96 7.52 3.21
N LEU A 13 -6.25 7.45 2.08
CA LEU A 13 -6.73 7.92 0.77
C LEU A 13 -7.51 6.86 -0.02
N PHE A 14 -7.31 5.58 0.29
CA PHE A 14 -7.94 4.45 -0.40
C PHE A 14 -9.45 4.37 -0.14
N ILE A 15 -9.90 4.85 1.03
CA ILE A 15 -11.30 4.79 1.47
C ILE A 15 -12.16 5.82 0.72
N ILE A 16 -11.61 6.97 0.36
CA ILE A 16 -12.36 8.04 -0.33
C ILE A 16 -12.59 7.68 -1.81
N ALA A 17 -11.60 7.09 -2.49
CA ALA A 17 -11.78 6.63 -3.88
C ALA A 17 -12.73 5.42 -3.98
N ALA A 18 -12.63 4.47 -3.06
CA ALA A 18 -13.50 3.29 -3.06
C ALA A 18 -14.99 3.62 -2.81
N LEU A 19 -15.29 4.73 -2.10
CA LEU A 19 -16.66 5.18 -1.86
C LEU A 19 -17.30 5.89 -3.07
N VAL A 20 -16.51 6.42 -4.00
CA VAL A 20 -17.02 7.12 -5.20
C VAL A 20 -17.27 6.16 -6.38
N PHE A 21 -16.56 5.03 -6.45
CA PHE A 21 -16.59 4.12 -7.62
C PHE A 21 -17.43 2.84 -7.43
N LYS A 22 -18.06 2.65 -6.27
CA LYS A 22 -18.81 1.43 -5.97
C LYS A 22 -20.08 1.25 -6.83
N ASP A 23 -20.59 2.32 -7.44
CA ASP A 23 -21.87 2.32 -8.15
C ASP A 23 -21.77 2.04 -9.67
N TYR A 24 -20.57 1.76 -10.22
CA TYR A 24 -20.38 1.71 -11.68
C TYR A 24 -19.68 0.46 -12.27
N LEU A 25 -19.67 -0.70 -11.60
CA LEU A 25 -19.09 -1.93 -12.18
C LEU A 25 -20.04 -3.13 -12.23
N PRO A 26 -20.19 -3.83 -13.38
CA PRO A 26 -21.02 -5.02 -13.51
C PRO A 26 -20.30 -6.27 -12.96
N ARG A 27 -21.02 -7.09 -12.19
CA ARG A 27 -20.53 -8.38 -11.63
C ARG A 27 -20.71 -9.52 -12.63
N LYS A 28 -19.63 -10.28 -12.91
CA LYS A 28 -19.69 -11.59 -13.59
C LYS A 28 -19.69 -12.73 -12.56
N SER A 29 -20.55 -13.73 -12.76
CA SER A 29 -20.65 -14.93 -11.92
C SER A 29 -19.63 -16.01 -12.36
N ARG A 30 -19.23 -16.86 -11.40
CA ARG A 30 -18.51 -18.12 -11.63
C ARG A 30 -19.19 -19.23 -10.81
N THR A 31 -19.24 -20.42 -11.39
CA THR A 31 -19.91 -21.65 -10.93
C THR A 31 -19.00 -22.53 -10.05
N ILE A 32 -19.60 -23.30 -9.13
CA ILE A 32 -18.98 -24.31 -8.23
C ILE A 32 -19.84 -25.60 -8.30
N PRO A 33 -19.27 -26.82 -8.22
CA PRO A 33 -19.99 -28.09 -8.43
C PRO A 33 -20.66 -28.67 -7.14
N PRO A 34 -21.54 -29.69 -7.25
CA PRO A 34 -22.54 -30.00 -6.22
C PRO A 34 -22.09 -31.05 -5.19
N LEU A 35 -22.72 -31.01 -4.01
CA LEU A 35 -22.66 -32.01 -2.93
C LEU A 35 -24.09 -32.48 -2.54
N ILE A 36 -24.14 -33.73 -2.07
CA ILE A 36 -25.27 -34.66 -1.82
C ILE A 36 -26.34 -34.13 -0.81
N PRO A 37 -27.64 -34.50 -0.94
CA PRO A 37 -28.73 -33.86 -0.19
C PRO A 37 -28.87 -34.34 1.27
N ARG A 38 -29.21 -33.40 2.15
CA ARG A 38 -29.79 -33.64 3.49
C ARG A 38 -31.12 -32.89 3.58
N THR A 39 -32.08 -33.47 4.28
CA THR A 39 -33.43 -32.94 4.51
C THR A 39 -33.45 -31.53 5.12
N PRO A 40 -34.43 -30.68 4.78
CA PRO A 40 -34.42 -29.26 5.14
C PRO A 40 -34.78 -29.02 6.62
N PRO A 41 -34.11 -28.07 7.30
CA PRO A 41 -34.57 -27.55 8.59
C PRO A 41 -35.78 -26.64 8.41
N ALA A 42 -36.75 -26.72 9.32
CA ALA A 42 -37.97 -25.90 9.32
C ALA A 42 -37.66 -24.40 9.42
N ILE A 43 -38.38 -23.58 8.65
CA ILE A 43 -38.31 -22.11 8.72
C ILE A 43 -38.96 -21.67 10.03
N PRO A 44 -38.32 -20.81 10.85
CA PRO A 44 -38.95 -20.29 12.05
C PRO A 44 -40.12 -19.36 11.68
N PRO A 45 -41.29 -19.47 12.34
CA PRO A 45 -42.42 -18.59 12.07
C PRO A 45 -42.05 -17.12 12.41
N PRO A 46 -42.65 -16.14 11.71
CA PRO A 46 -42.42 -14.73 12.01
C PRO A 46 -42.84 -14.41 13.45
N PRO A 47 -42.14 -13.50 14.15
CA PRO A 47 -42.66 -12.94 15.40
C PRO A 47 -44.05 -12.37 15.15
N GLY A 48 -45.01 -12.60 16.06
CA GLY A 48 -46.42 -12.22 15.84
C GLY A 48 -46.63 -10.76 15.42
N ARG A 49 -45.76 -9.85 15.87
CA ARG A 49 -45.77 -8.42 15.54
C ARG A 49 -45.32 -8.10 14.11
N VAL A 50 -44.46 -8.93 13.51
CA VAL A 50 -44.07 -8.83 12.09
C VAL A 50 -45.21 -9.34 11.20
N LEU A 51 -45.91 -10.38 11.64
CA LEU A 51 -47.09 -10.93 10.96
C LEU A 51 -48.24 -9.91 10.85
N SER A 52 -48.47 -9.13 11.91
CA SER A 52 -49.47 -8.06 11.89
C SER A 52 -49.06 -6.87 11.00
N LEU A 53 -47.77 -6.57 10.87
CA LEU A 53 -47.24 -5.48 10.04
C LEU A 53 -47.20 -5.82 8.55
N LEU A 54 -46.99 -7.09 8.20
CA LEU A 54 -46.98 -7.56 6.81
C LEU A 54 -48.39 -7.83 6.25
N GLY A 55 -49.41 -7.85 7.12
CA GLY A 55 -50.80 -8.08 6.76
C GLY A 55 -51.63 -6.81 6.54
N THR A 56 -51.08 -5.62 6.75
CA THR A 56 -51.75 -4.33 6.55
C THR A 56 -51.08 -3.54 5.41
N ASN A 57 -51.85 -2.69 4.72
CA ASN A 57 -51.32 -1.79 3.68
C ASN A 57 -50.67 -0.51 4.28
N ASP A 58 -50.41 -0.49 5.58
CA ASP A 58 -49.84 0.66 6.27
C ASP A 58 -48.31 0.62 6.25
N VAL A 59 -47.69 1.79 6.10
CA VAL A 59 -46.24 1.94 6.18
C VAL A 59 -45.80 1.65 7.63
N PRO A 60 -44.84 0.73 7.87
CA PRO A 60 -44.40 0.42 9.22
C PRO A 60 -43.85 1.68 9.91
N HIS A 61 -44.19 1.86 11.19
CA HIS A 61 -43.68 2.98 11.97
C HIS A 61 -42.14 2.88 12.07
N GLU A 62 -41.44 4.00 12.19
CA GLU A 62 -39.96 4.05 12.19
C GLU A 62 -39.33 3.12 13.25
N ALA A 63 -40.03 2.93 14.37
CA ALA A 63 -39.64 2.04 15.46
C ALA A 63 -39.71 0.54 15.10
N ASP A 64 -40.50 0.14 14.10
CA ASP A 64 -40.68 -1.24 13.67
C ASP A 64 -39.70 -1.66 12.54
N ILE A 65 -39.04 -0.68 11.90
CA ILE A 65 -38.08 -0.89 10.81
C ILE A 65 -36.93 -1.85 11.20
N PRO A 66 -36.30 -1.76 12.39
CA PRO A 66 -35.24 -2.68 12.78
C PRO A 66 -35.70 -4.13 12.84
N LEU A 67 -36.91 -4.38 13.36
CA LEU A 67 -37.50 -5.70 13.53
C LEU A 67 -37.82 -6.36 12.18
N VAL A 68 -38.42 -5.59 11.27
CA VAL A 68 -38.73 -6.04 9.90
C VAL A 68 -37.42 -6.30 9.13
N LYS A 69 -36.42 -5.43 9.27
CA LYS A 69 -35.11 -5.58 8.63
C LYS A 69 -34.36 -6.82 9.12
N GLU A 70 -34.40 -7.11 10.42
CA GLU A 70 -33.78 -8.31 10.99
C GLU A 70 -34.47 -9.60 10.51
N TYR A 71 -35.80 -9.60 10.42
CA TYR A 71 -36.54 -10.75 9.89
C TYR A 71 -36.27 -10.95 8.39
N ILE A 72 -36.24 -9.88 7.59
CA ILE A 72 -35.89 -9.95 6.15
C ILE A 72 -34.46 -10.47 5.95
N LEU A 73 -33.49 -10.01 6.76
CA LEU A 73 -32.12 -10.51 6.69
C LEU A 73 -32.02 -11.99 7.07
N THR A 74 -32.84 -12.44 8.02
CA THR A 74 -32.93 -13.85 8.42
C THR A 74 -33.52 -14.69 7.29
N LEU A 75 -34.58 -14.21 6.64
CA LEU A 75 -35.16 -14.83 5.45
C LEU A 75 -34.18 -14.86 4.27
N GLN A 76 -33.47 -13.77 3.99
CA GLN A 76 -32.46 -13.71 2.94
C GLN A 76 -31.32 -14.70 3.19
N LYS A 77 -30.84 -14.82 4.43
CA LYS A 77 -29.82 -15.82 4.78
C LYS A 77 -30.33 -17.26 4.63
N HIS A 78 -31.61 -17.50 4.90
CA HIS A 78 -32.23 -18.80 4.65
C HIS A 78 -32.40 -19.08 3.16
N LEU A 79 -32.88 -18.11 2.38
CA LEU A 79 -33.10 -18.23 0.94
C LEU A 79 -31.79 -18.32 0.14
N GLN A 80 -30.74 -17.62 0.55
CA GLN A 80 -29.41 -17.73 -0.08
C GLN A 80 -28.75 -19.10 0.12
N ARG A 81 -29.23 -19.89 1.09
CA ARG A 81 -28.80 -21.28 1.30
C ARG A 81 -29.62 -22.29 0.51
N TRP A 82 -30.67 -21.86 -0.18
CA TRP A 82 -31.53 -22.71 -1.00
C TRP A 82 -31.25 -22.51 -2.48
N ASP A 83 -30.93 -23.61 -3.16
CA ASP A 83 -30.92 -23.68 -4.62
C ASP A 83 -32.37 -23.87 -5.10
N VAL A 84 -32.90 -22.91 -5.87
CA VAL A 84 -34.33 -22.79 -6.24
C VAL A 84 -34.79 -23.91 -7.18
N THR A 85 -33.87 -24.78 -7.61
CA THR A 85 -34.14 -25.92 -8.50
C THR A 85 -34.95 -27.05 -7.85
N HIS A 86 -35.08 -27.10 -6.52
CA HIS A 86 -35.78 -28.18 -5.79
C HIS A 86 -37.21 -27.88 -5.31
N ILE A 87 -37.79 -26.72 -5.64
CA ILE A 87 -39.21 -26.41 -5.31
C ILE A 87 -40.19 -27.32 -6.07
N LYS A 88 -39.78 -27.88 -7.21
CA LYS A 88 -40.59 -28.80 -8.02
C LYS A 88 -40.83 -30.17 -7.36
N ASP A 89 -40.09 -30.49 -6.31
CA ASP A 89 -40.18 -31.77 -5.60
C ASP A 89 -41.12 -31.69 -4.36
N LEU A 90 -41.73 -30.53 -4.10
CA LEU A 90 -42.71 -30.36 -3.03
C LEU A 90 -44.08 -30.91 -3.46
N SER A 91 -44.74 -31.63 -2.55
CA SER A 91 -46.10 -32.15 -2.78
C SER A 91 -47.07 -31.00 -3.11
N PRO A 92 -47.93 -31.14 -4.13
CA PRO A 92 -48.90 -30.12 -4.54
C PRO A 92 -49.90 -29.74 -3.45
N GLU A 93 -50.03 -30.54 -2.39
CA GLU A 93 -50.90 -30.25 -1.24
C GLU A 93 -50.24 -29.35 -0.17
N SER A 94 -49.02 -28.86 -0.41
CA SER A 94 -48.35 -27.93 0.51
C SER A 94 -49.11 -26.58 0.58
N PRO A 95 -49.42 -26.05 1.78
CA PRO A 95 -50.10 -24.77 1.95
C PRO A 95 -49.36 -23.58 1.33
N LEU A 96 -48.04 -23.70 1.16
CA LEU A 96 -47.21 -22.69 0.48
C LEU A 96 -47.40 -22.71 -1.03
N VAL A 97 -47.66 -23.89 -1.64
CA VAL A 97 -47.91 -24.02 -3.08
C VAL A 97 -49.28 -23.43 -3.42
N GLN A 98 -50.31 -23.67 -2.60
CA GLN A 98 -51.63 -23.07 -2.78
C GLN A 98 -51.63 -21.54 -2.60
N LYS A 99 -50.89 -21.02 -1.62
CA LYS A 99 -50.85 -19.57 -1.35
C LYS A 99 -50.15 -18.77 -2.45
N TYR A 100 -49.18 -19.37 -3.13
CA TYR A 100 -48.39 -18.73 -4.18
C TYR A 100 -48.67 -19.30 -5.58
N GLU A 101 -49.76 -20.05 -5.76
CA GLU A 101 -50.11 -20.72 -7.01
C GLU A 101 -50.18 -19.73 -8.20
N GLY A 102 -50.67 -18.50 -7.97
CA GLY A 102 -50.70 -17.47 -9.00
C GLY A 102 -49.33 -16.94 -9.43
N VAL A 103 -48.36 -16.86 -8.51
CA VAL A 103 -46.98 -16.44 -8.79
C VAL A 103 -46.18 -17.60 -9.39
N LEU A 104 -46.49 -18.84 -8.99
CA LEU A 104 -45.87 -20.05 -9.54
C LEU A 104 -46.38 -20.35 -10.96
N ARG A 105 -47.68 -20.16 -11.24
CA ARG A 105 -48.21 -20.22 -12.63
C ARG A 105 -47.56 -19.18 -13.53
N TRP A 106 -47.36 -17.96 -13.04
CA TRP A 106 -46.65 -16.91 -13.77
C TRP A 106 -45.22 -17.33 -14.15
N PHE A 107 -44.48 -17.97 -13.24
CA PHE A 107 -43.13 -18.49 -13.51
C PHE A 107 -43.09 -19.70 -14.47
N ASP A 108 -44.11 -20.56 -14.44
CA ASP A 108 -44.18 -21.72 -15.35
C ASP A 108 -44.65 -21.31 -16.77
N GLU A 109 -45.43 -20.24 -16.92
CA GLU A 109 -45.83 -19.68 -18.22
C GLU A 109 -44.70 -18.87 -18.89
N GLU A 110 -43.81 -18.22 -18.12
CA GLU A 110 -42.67 -17.44 -18.64
C GLU A 110 -41.53 -18.30 -19.24
N LYS A 111 -41.64 -19.63 -19.21
CA LYS A 111 -40.66 -20.54 -19.82
C LYS A 111 -40.95 -20.93 -21.27
N GLN A 112 -42.02 -20.41 -21.88
CA GLN A 112 -42.19 -20.45 -23.32
C GLN A 112 -41.51 -19.22 -23.96
N PRO A 113 -40.35 -19.36 -24.64
CA PRO A 113 -39.70 -18.25 -25.29
C PRO A 113 -40.52 -17.88 -26.53
N GLY A 114 -41.42 -16.90 -26.39
CA GLY A 114 -42.19 -16.39 -27.52
C GLY A 114 -43.42 -15.56 -27.18
N ASP A 115 -43.88 -15.54 -25.93
CA ASP A 115 -45.17 -14.92 -25.64
C ASP A 115 -45.08 -13.47 -25.14
N SER A 116 -45.17 -12.54 -26.09
CA SER A 116 -45.31 -11.10 -25.83
C SER A 116 -46.64 -10.71 -25.15
N GLU A 117 -47.58 -11.63 -24.94
CA GLU A 117 -48.88 -11.33 -24.31
C GLU A 117 -48.79 -11.01 -22.82
N GLY A 118 -47.83 -11.58 -22.07
CA GLY A 118 -47.68 -11.31 -20.63
C GLY A 118 -47.37 -9.84 -20.32
N PHE A 119 -46.55 -9.21 -21.15
CA PHE A 119 -46.26 -7.77 -21.07
C PHE A 119 -47.48 -6.91 -21.46
N LEU A 120 -48.27 -7.38 -22.44
CA LEU A 120 -49.51 -6.74 -22.87
C LEU A 120 -50.61 -6.81 -21.79
N HIS A 121 -50.66 -7.87 -20.99
CA HIS A 121 -51.67 -8.02 -19.94
C HIS A 121 -51.38 -7.11 -18.73
N MET A 122 -50.10 -6.90 -18.38
CA MET A 122 -49.69 -5.89 -17.40
C MET A 122 -49.95 -4.46 -17.90
N SER A 123 -49.64 -4.20 -19.19
CA SER A 123 -49.95 -2.93 -19.84
C SER A 123 -51.46 -2.64 -19.83
N ARG A 124 -52.33 -3.62 -20.13
CA ARG A 124 -53.79 -3.47 -20.05
C ARG A 124 -54.28 -3.20 -18.63
N TYR A 125 -53.67 -3.80 -17.61
CA TYR A 125 -54.04 -3.55 -16.22
C TYR A 125 -53.65 -2.12 -15.77
N LEU A 126 -52.51 -1.62 -16.25
CA LEU A 126 -52.10 -0.22 -16.06
C LEU A 126 -53.01 0.76 -16.83
N HIS A 127 -53.54 0.37 -17.98
CA HIS A 127 -54.52 1.16 -18.75
C HIS A 127 -55.95 1.13 -18.18
N GLY A 128 -56.27 0.19 -17.28
CA GLY A 128 -57.57 0.10 -16.60
C GLY A 128 -57.64 0.84 -15.25
N LEU A 129 -56.56 1.48 -14.82
CA LEU A 129 -56.56 2.32 -13.62
C LEU A 129 -57.42 3.57 -13.86
N PRO A 130 -58.16 4.06 -12.84
CA PRO A 130 -59.03 5.22 -13.00
C PRO A 130 -58.21 6.40 -13.57
N PRO A 131 -58.80 7.22 -14.48
CA PRO A 131 -58.09 8.28 -15.22
C PRO A 131 -57.13 9.18 -14.42
N PRO A 132 -57.39 9.50 -13.13
CA PRO A 132 -56.46 10.29 -12.33
C PRO A 132 -55.13 9.59 -12.04
N LEU A 133 -55.10 8.26 -11.93
CA LEU A 133 -53.91 7.53 -11.52
C LEU A 133 -52.92 7.35 -12.68
N SER A 134 -53.41 7.10 -13.89
CA SER A 134 -52.56 7.05 -15.08
C SER A 134 -51.93 8.42 -15.40
N GLN A 135 -52.66 9.52 -15.12
CA GLN A 135 -52.12 10.87 -15.20
C GLN A 135 -51.02 11.10 -14.16
N LEU A 136 -51.22 10.71 -12.89
CA LEU A 136 -50.21 10.87 -11.84
C LEU A 136 -48.96 10.02 -12.08
N ILE A 137 -49.10 8.80 -12.61
CA ILE A 137 -47.95 7.96 -13.01
C ILE A 137 -47.16 8.66 -14.12
N ARG A 138 -47.85 9.20 -15.13
CA ARG A 138 -47.20 9.94 -16.23
C ARG A 138 -46.53 11.22 -15.73
N GLU A 139 -47.16 11.98 -14.85
CA GLU A 139 -46.58 13.18 -14.24
C GLU A 139 -45.35 12.84 -13.39
N ARG A 140 -45.41 11.73 -12.63
CA ARG A 140 -44.27 11.23 -11.87
C ARG A 140 -43.11 10.84 -12.78
N GLU A 141 -43.35 10.08 -13.85
CA GLU A 141 -42.33 9.70 -14.82
C GLU A 141 -41.70 10.92 -15.50
N LEU A 142 -42.50 11.94 -15.83
CA LEU A 142 -42.00 13.21 -16.38
C LEU A 142 -41.13 13.97 -15.37
N LEU A 143 -41.51 13.99 -14.09
CA LEU A 143 -40.75 14.63 -13.02
C LEU A 143 -39.46 13.87 -12.70
N GLU A 144 -39.49 12.54 -12.64
CA GLU A 144 -38.29 11.72 -12.44
C GLU A 144 -37.30 11.93 -13.59
N ASN A 145 -37.77 11.89 -14.85
CA ASN A 145 -36.93 12.22 -16.01
C ASN A 145 -36.37 13.65 -15.96
N SER A 146 -37.15 14.61 -15.49
CA SER A 146 -36.68 15.99 -15.31
C SER A 146 -35.64 16.09 -14.20
N ILE A 147 -35.86 15.45 -13.05
CA ILE A 147 -34.90 15.41 -11.93
C ILE A 147 -33.61 14.74 -12.39
N ASP A 148 -33.67 13.64 -13.14
CA ASP A 148 -32.49 12.96 -13.65
C ASP A 148 -31.71 13.83 -14.64
N LEU A 149 -32.41 14.54 -15.53
CA LEU A 149 -31.81 15.50 -16.47
C LEU A 149 -31.12 16.67 -15.74
N HIS A 150 -31.72 17.17 -14.66
CA HIS A 150 -31.17 18.28 -13.86
C HIS A 150 -30.17 17.84 -12.79
N SER A 151 -30.21 16.58 -12.32
CA SER A 151 -29.30 16.03 -11.31
C SER A 151 -27.85 16.07 -11.81
N GLY A 152 -27.65 15.85 -13.12
CA GLY A 152 -26.36 16.01 -13.77
C GLY A 152 -25.82 17.45 -13.68
N ILE A 153 -26.68 18.46 -13.77
CA ILE A 153 -26.30 19.89 -13.65
C ILE A 153 -26.02 20.27 -12.19
N LEU A 154 -26.81 19.72 -11.26
CA LEU A 154 -26.65 19.96 -9.82
C LEU A 154 -25.55 19.11 -9.19
N SER A 155 -24.96 18.17 -9.94
CA SER A 155 -23.85 17.35 -9.47
C SER A 155 -22.75 18.23 -8.87
N PRO A 156 -22.37 18.00 -7.60
CA PRO A 156 -21.33 18.78 -6.92
C PRO A 156 -20.03 18.88 -7.73
N ILE A 157 -19.73 17.85 -8.53
CA ILE A 157 -18.52 17.77 -9.35
C ILE A 157 -18.44 18.86 -10.42
N ARG A 158 -19.59 19.37 -10.91
CA ARG A 158 -19.65 20.47 -11.88
C ARG A 158 -19.49 21.84 -11.23
N ARG A 159 -19.61 21.94 -9.91
CA ARG A 159 -19.42 23.19 -9.16
C ARG A 159 -17.99 23.36 -8.63
N LEU A 160 -17.19 22.28 -8.64
CA LEU A 160 -15.80 22.34 -8.23
C LEU A 160 -15.02 23.31 -9.14
N PRO A 161 -14.26 24.27 -8.59
CA PRO A 161 -13.31 25.08 -9.35
C PRO A 161 -12.27 24.20 -10.08
N PRO A 162 -11.73 24.65 -11.24
CA PRO A 162 -10.72 23.90 -11.99
C PRO A 162 -9.52 23.47 -11.12
N GLU A 163 -9.10 24.30 -10.18
CA GLU A 163 -7.98 24.05 -9.27
C GLU A 163 -8.23 22.84 -8.35
N LEU A 164 -9.48 22.69 -7.88
CA LEU A 164 -9.88 21.53 -7.08
C LEU A 164 -9.95 20.27 -7.94
N ILE A 165 -10.45 20.38 -9.18
CA ILE A 165 -10.46 19.25 -10.11
C ILE A 165 -9.03 18.78 -10.39
N THR A 166 -8.11 19.69 -10.72
CA THR A 166 -6.69 19.37 -10.93
C THR A 166 -6.06 18.74 -9.68
N SER A 167 -6.39 19.24 -8.49
CA SER A 167 -5.92 18.65 -7.23
C SER A 167 -6.44 17.23 -7.02
N ILE A 168 -7.73 16.98 -7.30
CA ILE A 168 -8.32 15.63 -7.25
C ILE A 168 -7.66 14.71 -8.28
N LEU A 169 -7.45 15.19 -9.51
CA LEU A 169 -6.78 14.46 -10.58
C LEU A 169 -5.37 14.05 -10.15
N ARG A 170 -4.57 14.95 -9.58
CA ARG A 170 -3.22 14.63 -9.07
C ARG A 170 -3.25 13.58 -7.96
N LEU A 171 -4.21 13.67 -7.05
CA LEU A 171 -4.38 12.67 -5.98
C LEU A 171 -4.82 11.30 -6.53
N ALA A 172 -5.69 11.31 -7.55
CA ALA A 172 -6.19 10.11 -8.20
C ALA A 172 -5.15 9.44 -9.11
N ALA A 173 -4.27 10.22 -9.75
CA ALA A 173 -3.18 9.73 -10.61
C ALA A 173 -1.97 9.18 -9.83
N SER A 174 -2.14 8.87 -8.54
CA SER A 174 -1.09 8.29 -7.71
C SER A 174 -0.44 7.07 -8.39
N PRO A 175 0.90 6.97 -8.41
CA PRO A 175 1.66 5.94 -9.14
C PRO A 175 1.40 4.49 -8.67
N ILE A 176 0.56 4.32 -7.65
CA ILE A 176 0.10 3.02 -7.18
C ILE A 176 -0.86 2.37 -8.20
N LEU A 177 -1.47 3.15 -9.08
CA LEU A 177 -2.35 2.64 -10.14
C LEU A 177 -1.53 2.26 -11.38
N ASP A 178 -1.30 0.96 -11.52
CA ASP A 178 -0.69 0.29 -12.67
C ASP A 178 -1.16 0.88 -14.03
N LEU A 179 -0.24 1.24 -14.94
CA LEU A 179 -0.59 1.71 -16.30
C LEU A 179 -1.41 0.69 -17.10
N GLN A 180 -1.47 -0.59 -16.69
CA GLN A 180 -2.47 -1.52 -17.24
C GLN A 180 -3.90 -0.97 -17.15
N HIS A 181 -4.14 -0.03 -16.24
CA HIS A 181 -5.41 0.66 -16.01
C HIS A 181 -5.35 2.15 -16.37
N TYR A 182 -4.42 2.61 -17.22
CA TYR A 182 -4.32 3.95 -17.81
C TYR A 182 -4.96 5.10 -16.99
N PRO A 183 -4.48 5.36 -15.76
CA PRO A 183 -5.18 6.26 -14.83
C PRO A 183 -5.40 7.68 -15.40
N PRO A 184 -4.40 8.31 -16.05
CA PRO A 184 -4.59 9.64 -16.61
C PRO A 184 -5.68 9.69 -17.68
N LEU A 185 -5.71 8.71 -18.58
CA LEU A 185 -6.66 8.69 -19.68
C LEU A 185 -8.09 8.45 -19.20
N HIS A 186 -8.32 7.49 -18.31
CA HIS A 186 -9.64 7.24 -17.75
C HIS A 186 -10.23 8.48 -17.09
N LEU A 187 -9.41 9.26 -16.40
CA LEU A 187 -9.85 10.51 -15.78
C LEU A 187 -10.23 11.57 -16.82
N THR A 188 -9.63 11.55 -18.01
CA THR A 188 -10.05 12.41 -19.14
C THR A 188 -11.36 11.97 -19.81
N HIS A 189 -11.88 10.78 -19.50
CA HIS A 189 -13.14 10.28 -20.05
C HIS A 189 -14.36 10.63 -19.18
N ILE A 190 -14.18 11.17 -17.97
CA ILE A 190 -15.27 11.50 -17.04
C ILE A 190 -16.20 12.58 -17.63
N CYS A 191 -15.66 13.75 -17.95
CA CYS A 191 -16.41 14.80 -18.65
C CYS A 191 -15.45 15.76 -19.37
N GLY A 192 -15.97 16.61 -20.27
CA GLY A 192 -15.15 17.58 -21.02
C GLY A 192 -14.36 18.53 -20.13
N ARG A 193 -14.91 18.93 -18.97
CA ARG A 193 -14.23 19.81 -18.02
C ARG A 193 -13.03 19.14 -17.34
N TRP A 194 -13.19 17.88 -16.93
CA TRP A 194 -12.09 17.09 -16.34
C TRP A 194 -10.98 16.86 -17.35
N ARG A 195 -11.35 16.55 -18.60
CA ARG A 195 -10.41 16.45 -19.72
C ARG A 195 -9.62 17.74 -19.92
N ALA A 196 -10.30 18.90 -19.94
CA ALA A 196 -9.63 20.19 -20.10
C ALA A 196 -8.64 20.45 -18.96
N CYS A 197 -9.04 20.21 -17.70
CA CYS A 197 -8.16 20.38 -16.55
C CYS A 197 -6.95 19.43 -16.62
N ALA A 198 -7.17 18.16 -16.98
CA ALA A 198 -6.10 17.17 -17.14
C ALA A 198 -5.11 17.54 -18.25
N ILE A 199 -5.61 17.97 -19.42
CA ILE A 199 -4.75 18.35 -20.57
C ILE A 199 -3.94 19.62 -20.26
N GLN A 200 -4.50 20.58 -19.52
CA GLN A 200 -3.82 21.82 -19.16
C GLN A 200 -2.69 21.63 -18.15
N ASP A 201 -2.73 20.56 -17.35
CA ASP A 201 -1.70 20.29 -16.34
C ASP A 201 -0.66 19.28 -16.84
N ALA A 202 0.45 19.78 -17.37
CA ALA A 202 1.54 18.95 -17.86
C ALA A 202 2.11 17.97 -16.80
N SER A 203 2.09 18.36 -15.51
CA SER A 203 2.59 17.51 -14.41
C SER A 203 1.74 16.25 -14.21
N PHE A 204 0.48 16.28 -14.64
CA PHE A 204 -0.41 15.12 -14.60
C PHE A 204 0.06 14.01 -15.55
N TRP A 205 0.76 14.37 -16.62
CA TRP A 205 1.26 13.45 -17.65
C TRP A 205 2.72 13.04 -17.44
N SER A 206 3.42 13.66 -16.48
CA SER A 206 4.87 13.50 -16.33
C SER A 206 5.29 12.19 -15.65
N THR A 207 4.36 11.48 -15.01
CA THR A 207 4.61 10.15 -14.43
C THR A 207 4.26 9.05 -15.43
N ILE A 208 5.26 8.26 -15.83
CA ILE A 208 5.12 7.19 -16.83
C ILE A 208 5.53 5.86 -16.20
N VAL A 209 4.61 4.88 -16.12
CA VAL A 209 4.88 3.56 -15.51
C VAL A 209 4.76 2.43 -16.53
N ILE A 210 5.83 2.04 -17.21
CA ILE A 210 5.77 0.93 -18.19
C ILE A 210 5.94 -0.41 -17.47
N TYR A 211 4.88 -1.21 -17.43
CA TYR A 211 4.92 -2.58 -16.92
C TYR A 211 4.95 -3.59 -18.07
N ILE A 212 5.95 -4.46 -18.08
CA ILE A 212 6.09 -5.53 -19.06
C ILE A 212 5.91 -6.87 -18.34
N PRO A 213 4.75 -7.52 -18.52
CA PRO A 213 4.47 -8.77 -17.83
C PRO A 213 5.40 -9.89 -18.30
N ARG A 214 5.64 -10.84 -17.38
CA ARG A 214 6.45 -12.04 -17.67
C ARG A 214 5.80 -12.91 -18.74
N ASP A 215 4.48 -13.05 -18.64
CA ASP A 215 3.69 -13.88 -19.53
C ASP A 215 3.34 -13.10 -20.81
N PRO A 216 3.80 -13.54 -21.99
CA PRO A 216 3.46 -12.90 -23.25
C PRO A 216 1.95 -12.92 -23.54
N THR A 217 1.19 -13.87 -22.99
CA THR A 217 -0.27 -13.93 -23.18
C THR A 217 -1.02 -12.85 -22.42
N LEU A 218 -0.40 -12.28 -21.38
CA LEU A 218 -0.95 -11.16 -20.59
C LEU A 218 -0.53 -9.80 -21.15
N ARG A 219 0.21 -9.76 -22.27
CA ARG A 219 0.64 -8.51 -22.90
C ARG A 219 -0.54 -7.83 -23.55
N ARG A 220 -1.10 -6.85 -22.83
CA ARG A 220 -1.69 -5.69 -23.50
C ARG A 220 -0.54 -4.79 -23.87
N GLU A 221 -0.13 -4.83 -25.13
CA GLU A 221 0.90 -3.93 -25.63
C GLU A 221 0.45 -2.48 -25.41
N VAL A 222 1.32 -1.70 -24.77
CA VAL A 222 1.09 -0.27 -24.61
C VAL A 222 1.29 0.34 -26.00
N PRO A 223 0.26 0.91 -26.65
CA PRO A 223 0.45 1.46 -27.98
C PRO A 223 1.48 2.60 -27.92
N ILE A 224 2.53 2.53 -28.74
CA ILE A 224 3.59 3.55 -28.74
C ILE A 224 3.02 4.96 -28.99
N ALA A 225 1.98 5.07 -29.81
CA ALA A 225 1.27 6.34 -30.06
C ALA A 225 0.67 6.94 -28.77
N MET A 226 0.26 6.09 -27.82
CA MET A 226 -0.25 6.54 -26.54
C MET A 226 0.86 7.09 -25.64
N LEU A 227 2.01 6.41 -25.60
CA LEU A 227 3.20 6.90 -24.90
C LEU A 227 3.67 8.24 -25.49
N GLN A 228 3.77 8.34 -26.81
CA GLN A 228 4.13 9.57 -27.51
C GLN A 228 3.16 10.72 -27.21
N ARG A 229 1.85 10.43 -27.16
CA ARG A 229 0.85 11.41 -26.76
C ARG A 229 1.07 11.87 -25.32
N GLN A 230 1.32 10.95 -24.39
CA GLN A 230 1.61 11.30 -23.00
C GLN A 230 2.88 12.16 -22.88
N LEU A 231 3.95 11.80 -23.58
CA LEU A 231 5.21 12.58 -23.64
C LEU A 231 5.01 13.97 -24.24
N THR A 232 4.09 14.10 -25.20
CA THR A 232 3.72 15.39 -25.79
C THR A 232 2.96 16.25 -24.79
N LEU A 233 1.99 15.65 -24.06
CA LEU A 233 1.18 16.34 -23.06
C LEU A 233 1.99 16.73 -21.81
N SER A 234 3.06 16.00 -21.47
CA SER A 234 3.97 16.39 -20.39
C SER A 234 4.82 17.63 -20.72
N GLY A 235 4.93 18.02 -21.99
CA GLY A 235 5.70 19.19 -22.40
C GLY A 235 7.14 19.15 -21.85
N ASP A 236 7.54 20.23 -21.17
CA ASP A 236 8.86 20.35 -20.52
C ASP A 236 8.89 19.92 -19.05
N ALA A 237 7.77 19.39 -18.53
CA ALA A 237 7.67 18.99 -17.14
C ALA A 237 8.70 17.90 -16.79
N PRO A 238 9.23 17.88 -15.55
CA PRO A 238 10.13 16.84 -15.10
C PRO A 238 9.47 15.46 -15.16
N LEU A 239 10.10 14.50 -15.83
CA LEU A 239 9.56 13.16 -16.03
C LEU A 239 9.94 12.23 -14.88
N HIS A 240 8.96 11.46 -14.42
CA HIS A 240 9.10 10.40 -13.43
C HIS A 240 8.79 9.06 -14.10
N ILE A 241 9.83 8.30 -14.42
CA ILE A 241 9.71 7.07 -15.21
C ILE A 241 9.88 5.86 -14.30
N HIS A 242 8.94 4.94 -14.35
CA HIS A 242 8.99 3.66 -13.67
C HIS A 242 8.91 2.55 -14.71
N LEU A 243 10.02 1.87 -14.96
CA LEU A 243 10.08 0.70 -15.83
C LEU A 243 10.05 -0.54 -14.95
N ILE A 244 9.10 -1.43 -15.18
CA ILE A 244 8.93 -2.67 -14.41
C ILE A 244 8.95 -3.85 -15.38
N LEU A 245 10.02 -4.64 -15.34
CA LEU A 245 10.23 -5.84 -16.15
C LEU A 245 10.06 -7.09 -15.28
N SER A 246 9.05 -7.90 -15.57
CA SER A 246 8.82 -9.16 -14.85
C SER A 246 9.55 -10.37 -15.49
N THR A 247 10.19 -10.19 -16.64
CA THR A 247 10.81 -11.28 -17.41
C THR A 247 12.25 -11.57 -16.97
N THR A 248 12.57 -12.85 -16.78
CA THR A 248 13.95 -13.39 -16.72
C THR A 248 14.48 -13.80 -18.11
N HIS A 249 13.77 -13.44 -19.18
CA HIS A 249 14.13 -13.87 -20.52
C HIS A 249 15.13 -12.88 -21.12
N ASN A 250 16.29 -13.40 -21.55
CA ASN A 250 17.40 -12.64 -22.15
C ASN A 250 17.06 -11.88 -23.45
N ARG A 251 15.83 -11.98 -23.96
CA ARG A 251 15.40 -11.29 -25.18
C ARG A 251 14.27 -10.32 -24.83
N MET A 252 14.63 -9.05 -24.68
CA MET A 252 13.64 -7.98 -24.72
C MET A 252 13.06 -7.93 -26.14
N SER A 253 11.73 -7.82 -26.24
CA SER A 253 11.04 -7.71 -27.53
C SER A 253 11.37 -6.38 -28.20
N ASP A 254 11.32 -6.34 -29.54
CA ASP A 254 11.49 -5.10 -30.32
C ASP A 254 10.55 -3.98 -29.81
N HIS A 255 9.31 -4.35 -29.46
CA HIS A 255 8.35 -3.43 -28.86
C HIS A 255 8.85 -2.72 -27.58
N PHE A 256 9.64 -3.40 -26.73
CA PHE A 256 10.23 -2.73 -25.56
C PHE A 256 11.22 -1.66 -25.99
N TRP A 257 12.04 -1.97 -26.98
CA TRP A 257 13.02 -1.03 -27.50
C TRP A 257 12.35 0.16 -28.16
N ASP A 258 11.26 -0.04 -28.89
CA ASP A 258 10.50 1.07 -29.46
C ASP A 258 9.96 2.01 -28.36
N LEU A 259 9.39 1.45 -27.29
CA LEU A 259 8.94 2.22 -26.14
C LEU A 259 10.10 2.92 -25.41
N PHE A 260 11.21 2.22 -25.20
CA PHE A 260 12.36 2.77 -24.49
C PHE A 260 13.05 3.87 -25.31
N ASN A 261 13.18 3.71 -26.63
CA ASN A 261 13.71 4.73 -27.53
C ASN A 261 12.83 5.99 -27.50
N ALA A 262 11.49 5.82 -27.53
CA ALA A 262 10.58 6.95 -27.39
C ALA A 262 10.75 7.69 -26.04
N LEU A 263 11.11 7.00 -24.95
CA LEU A 263 11.46 7.64 -23.69
C LEU A 263 12.82 8.33 -23.74
N LEU A 264 13.81 7.71 -24.39
CA LEU A 264 15.17 8.26 -24.52
C LEU A 264 15.18 9.58 -25.29
N ASP A 265 14.27 9.77 -26.24
CA ASP A 265 14.09 11.05 -26.95
C ASP A 265 13.80 12.22 -25.99
N ARG A 266 13.32 11.94 -24.78
CA ARG A 266 13.03 12.91 -23.71
C ARG A 266 13.91 12.75 -22.47
N CYS A 267 15.07 12.08 -22.60
CA CYS A 267 15.96 11.78 -21.47
C CYS A 267 16.50 13.01 -20.72
N SER A 268 16.60 14.16 -21.40
CA SER A 268 17.00 15.43 -20.79
C SER A 268 16.01 15.95 -19.73
N HIS A 269 14.76 15.48 -19.74
CA HIS A 269 13.71 15.86 -18.80
C HIS A 269 13.53 14.87 -17.65
N TRP A 270 14.26 13.74 -17.65
CA TRP A 270 14.12 12.74 -16.60
C TRP A 270 14.63 13.30 -15.26
N ASP A 271 13.76 13.35 -14.27
CA ASP A 271 14.07 13.77 -12.89
C ASP A 271 14.14 12.57 -11.94
N HIS A 272 13.26 11.60 -12.17
CA HIS A 272 13.23 10.33 -11.44
C HIS A 272 13.17 9.14 -12.40
N LEU A 273 14.03 8.16 -12.16
CA LEU A 273 14.02 6.90 -12.90
C LEU A 273 13.99 5.73 -11.91
N THR A 274 12.95 4.90 -12.00
CA THR A 274 12.86 3.61 -11.33
C THR A 274 12.99 2.49 -12.37
N LEU A 275 13.92 1.57 -12.14
CA LEU A 275 14.13 0.37 -12.92
C LEU A 275 13.88 -0.84 -12.00
N GLN A 276 12.76 -1.54 -12.15
CA GLN A 276 12.47 -2.78 -11.42
C GLN A 276 12.52 -4.03 -12.32
N GLY A 277 13.46 -4.95 -12.10
CA GLY A 277 13.61 -6.20 -12.87
C GLY A 277 14.94 -6.37 -13.60
N ASP A 278 14.99 -7.28 -14.58
CA ASP A 278 16.20 -7.55 -15.35
C ASP A 278 16.38 -6.57 -16.52
N PHE A 279 17.13 -5.51 -16.28
CA PHE A 279 17.50 -4.50 -17.27
C PHE A 279 18.87 -4.73 -17.92
N ASN A 280 19.42 -5.94 -17.86
CA ASN A 280 20.70 -6.28 -18.48
C ASN A 280 20.91 -5.68 -19.87
N PRO A 281 19.93 -5.70 -20.78
CA PRO A 281 20.22 -5.21 -22.11
C PRO A 281 20.17 -3.68 -22.21
N LEU A 282 19.53 -2.95 -21.28
CA LEU A 282 19.72 -1.48 -21.18
C LEU A 282 21.18 -1.12 -20.90
N PHE A 283 21.97 -2.05 -20.39
CA PHE A 283 23.36 -1.80 -20.04
C PHE A 283 24.34 -2.19 -21.15
N ARG A 284 23.80 -2.57 -22.31
CA ARG A 284 24.56 -2.76 -23.55
C ARG A 284 24.65 -1.51 -24.41
N PHE A 285 24.05 -0.38 -24.00
CA PHE A 285 24.19 0.86 -24.73
C PHE A 285 25.67 1.32 -24.69
N PRO A 286 26.32 1.49 -25.86
CA PRO A 286 27.73 1.85 -25.92
C PRO A 286 27.99 3.32 -25.55
N VAL A 287 26.95 4.14 -25.36
CA VAL A 287 27.08 5.58 -25.17
C VAL A 287 26.56 6.00 -23.79
N PRO A 288 27.34 6.79 -23.01
CA PRO A 288 26.86 7.43 -21.79
C PRO A 288 25.62 8.28 -22.09
N LEU A 289 24.52 8.09 -21.35
CA LEU A 289 23.35 8.94 -21.50
C LEU A 289 23.63 10.28 -20.81
N TYR A 290 23.32 11.38 -21.49
CA TYR A 290 23.32 12.69 -20.85
C TYR A 290 21.98 12.92 -20.16
N LEU A 291 21.98 12.81 -18.84
CA LEU A 291 20.79 12.90 -18.01
C LEU A 291 20.92 14.11 -17.07
N PRO A 292 20.89 15.35 -17.62
CA PRO A 292 21.22 16.56 -16.88
C PRO A 292 20.30 16.83 -15.70
N ARG A 293 19.03 16.40 -15.78
CA ARG A 293 18.03 16.66 -14.73
C ARG A 293 17.81 15.51 -13.76
N LEU A 294 18.45 14.36 -13.95
CA LEU A 294 18.16 13.18 -13.13
C LEU A 294 18.61 13.43 -11.69
N ARG A 295 17.66 13.45 -10.75
CA ARG A 295 17.90 13.66 -9.32
C ARG A 295 17.82 12.38 -8.51
N ARG A 296 16.99 11.44 -8.93
CA ARG A 296 16.77 10.18 -8.22
C ARG A 296 16.80 8.98 -9.15
N LEU A 297 17.61 8.00 -8.79
CA LEU A 297 17.72 6.72 -9.48
C LEU A 297 17.40 5.58 -8.52
N ASP A 298 16.33 4.86 -8.79
CA ASP A 298 15.93 3.67 -8.06
C ASP A 298 16.12 2.45 -8.98
N VAL A 299 16.93 1.48 -8.55
CA VAL A 299 17.21 0.26 -9.28
C VAL A 299 16.90 -0.92 -8.38
N VAL A 300 15.86 -1.67 -8.72
CA VAL A 300 15.22 -2.70 -7.91
C VAL A 300 15.23 -4.03 -8.68
N ASP A 301 15.44 -5.14 -8.00
CA ASP A 301 15.35 -6.50 -8.53
C ASP A 301 16.31 -6.82 -9.69
N VAL A 302 17.49 -6.20 -9.69
CA VAL A 302 18.54 -6.49 -10.65
C VAL A 302 19.24 -7.80 -10.30
N THR A 303 18.77 -8.90 -10.87
CA THR A 303 19.25 -10.23 -10.49
C THR A 303 20.63 -10.57 -11.06
N ASN A 304 21.10 -9.97 -12.15
CA ASN A 304 22.30 -10.47 -12.85
C ASN A 304 23.35 -9.42 -13.30
N ILE A 305 23.01 -8.12 -13.33
CA ILE A 305 23.85 -7.10 -14.03
C ILE A 305 25.20 -6.89 -13.35
N TRP A 306 25.23 -6.94 -12.01
CA TRP A 306 26.41 -6.64 -11.22
C TRP A 306 27.21 -7.90 -10.86
N LEU A 307 26.57 -9.07 -10.95
CA LEU A 307 27.10 -10.31 -10.39
C LEU A 307 27.87 -11.15 -11.42
N ASP A 308 27.51 -11.11 -12.70
CA ASP A 308 28.16 -12.02 -13.65
C ASP A 308 29.64 -11.67 -13.92
N GLY A 309 30.13 -10.51 -13.45
CA GLY A 309 31.53 -10.06 -13.57
C GLY A 309 32.02 -9.83 -15.01
N ARG A 310 31.24 -10.27 -16.00
CA ARG A 310 31.52 -10.23 -17.44
C ARG A 310 31.08 -8.93 -18.08
N ALA A 311 30.06 -8.26 -17.56
CA ALA A 311 29.65 -6.95 -18.01
C ALA A 311 30.21 -5.89 -17.06
N SER A 312 30.93 -4.90 -17.61
CA SER A 312 31.17 -3.67 -16.88
C SER A 312 29.82 -3.04 -16.55
N PRO A 313 29.67 -2.47 -15.34
CA PRO A 313 28.47 -1.74 -15.06
C PRO A 313 28.35 -0.60 -16.07
N PRO A 314 27.13 -0.32 -16.50
CA PRO A 314 26.88 0.68 -17.52
C PRO A 314 27.40 2.05 -17.10
N ASP A 315 28.19 2.69 -17.97
CA ASP A 315 28.55 4.10 -17.83
C ASP A 315 27.38 5.02 -18.24
N CYS A 316 26.17 4.47 -18.47
CA CYS A 316 25.03 5.26 -18.92
C CYS A 316 24.60 6.33 -17.91
N PHE A 317 24.95 6.18 -16.63
CA PHE A 317 24.69 7.18 -15.59
C PHE A 317 25.91 8.04 -15.25
N ALA A 318 27.02 7.90 -15.97
CA ALA A 318 28.25 8.67 -15.69
C ALA A 318 28.02 10.18 -15.82
N ASN A 319 27.12 10.60 -16.70
CA ASN A 319 26.82 12.02 -16.95
C ASN A 319 25.47 12.44 -16.34
N THR A 320 25.38 12.34 -15.01
CA THR A 320 24.20 12.70 -14.20
C THR A 320 24.56 13.77 -13.15
N PRO A 321 24.88 15.02 -13.53
CA PRO A 321 25.46 16.05 -12.65
C PRO A 321 24.52 16.54 -11.52
N HIS A 322 23.27 16.10 -11.51
CA HIS A 322 22.27 16.47 -10.52
C HIS A 322 21.74 15.27 -9.72
N LEU A 323 22.32 14.08 -9.90
CA LEU A 323 21.89 12.88 -9.19
C LEU A 323 22.20 13.04 -7.70
N ARG A 324 21.18 13.02 -6.84
CA ARG A 324 21.31 13.20 -5.38
C ARG A 324 20.87 11.98 -4.60
N GLU A 325 19.96 11.18 -5.16
CA GLU A 325 19.33 10.06 -4.49
C GLU A 325 19.53 8.78 -5.31
N VAL A 326 20.08 7.75 -4.66
CA VAL A 326 20.29 6.44 -5.29
C VAL A 326 19.74 5.35 -4.38
N PHE A 327 18.84 4.54 -4.92
CA PHE A 327 18.33 3.34 -4.26
C PHE A 327 18.69 2.09 -5.06
N LEU A 328 19.42 1.16 -4.47
CA LEU A 328 19.84 -0.09 -5.10
C LEU A 328 19.29 -1.29 -4.31
N ALA A 329 18.20 -1.88 -4.76
CA ALA A 329 17.60 -3.05 -4.12
C ALA A 329 17.84 -4.31 -4.95
N GLN A 330 18.55 -5.29 -4.41
CA GLN A 330 18.66 -6.60 -5.04
C GLN A 330 17.62 -7.55 -4.44
N GLN A 331 16.70 -8.08 -5.26
CA GLN A 331 15.76 -9.08 -4.78
C GLN A 331 16.47 -10.39 -4.47
N ALA A 332 16.05 -10.98 -3.36
CA ALA A 332 16.69 -12.12 -2.74
C ALA A 332 16.47 -13.47 -3.44
N LEU A 333 16.03 -13.46 -4.70
CA LEU A 333 15.65 -14.66 -5.41
C LEU A 333 16.90 -15.39 -5.89
N LEU A 334 17.39 -16.28 -5.02
CA LEU A 334 18.44 -17.26 -5.27
C LEU A 334 19.85 -16.65 -5.32
N LEU A 335 20.40 -16.29 -4.14
CA LEU A 335 21.85 -16.41 -4.02
C LEU A 335 22.20 -17.84 -4.44
N PRO A 336 23.23 -18.06 -5.28
CA PRO A 336 23.75 -19.38 -5.50
C PRO A 336 23.95 -20.05 -4.14
N SER A 337 23.41 -21.25 -3.96
CA SER A 337 23.52 -21.98 -2.70
C SER A 337 24.97 -22.16 -2.25
N ASP A 338 25.92 -22.05 -3.19
CA ASP A 338 27.34 -22.09 -2.94
C ASP A 338 27.97 -20.68 -2.81
N PRO A 339 28.42 -20.26 -1.61
CA PRO A 339 29.13 -19.00 -1.41
C PRO A 339 30.42 -18.87 -2.22
N ARG A 340 31.01 -19.98 -2.71
CA ARG A 340 32.22 -19.95 -3.55
C ARG A 340 31.95 -19.48 -4.98
N THR A 341 30.69 -19.56 -5.42
CA THR A 341 30.28 -19.06 -6.74
C THR A 341 29.87 -17.59 -6.71
N GLN A 342 29.94 -16.95 -5.54
CA GLN A 342 29.66 -15.53 -5.44
C GLN A 342 30.80 -14.74 -6.09
N PRO A 343 30.49 -13.84 -7.03
CA PRO A 343 31.48 -12.97 -7.63
C PRO A 343 32.15 -12.14 -6.54
N THR A 344 33.47 -12.28 -6.42
CA THR A 344 34.28 -11.62 -5.40
C THR A 344 34.36 -10.10 -5.58
N THR A 345 34.01 -9.58 -6.76
CA THR A 345 34.02 -8.14 -7.06
C THR A 345 32.76 -7.73 -7.82
N THR A 346 31.82 -7.12 -7.11
CA THR A 346 30.76 -6.34 -7.75
C THR A 346 31.36 -5.00 -8.13
N ARG A 347 31.47 -4.74 -9.44
CA ARG A 347 31.92 -3.43 -9.92
C ARG A 347 30.90 -2.37 -9.50
N ILE A 348 31.35 -1.19 -9.10
CA ILE A 348 30.46 -0.09 -8.70
C ILE A 348 30.01 0.68 -9.95
N PRO A 349 28.75 1.15 -10.01
CA PRO A 349 28.31 2.04 -11.08
C PRO A 349 29.24 3.25 -11.21
N THR A 350 29.60 3.61 -12.44
CA THR A 350 30.29 4.87 -12.73
C THR A 350 29.28 6.00 -12.63
N ILE A 351 29.09 6.53 -11.41
CA ILE A 351 28.31 7.75 -11.15
C ILE A 351 29.18 8.70 -10.32
N ALA A 352 28.87 10.00 -10.37
CA ALA A 352 29.53 11.01 -9.54
C ALA A 352 29.08 10.87 -8.07
N TRP A 353 29.62 9.88 -7.39
CA TRP A 353 29.27 9.50 -6.02
C TRP A 353 29.46 10.64 -5.02
N GLU A 354 30.41 11.52 -5.28
CA GLU A 354 30.75 12.67 -4.43
C GLU A 354 29.53 13.55 -4.18
N GLN A 355 28.60 13.61 -5.14
CA GLN A 355 27.46 14.51 -5.11
C GLN A 355 26.20 13.86 -4.48
N ILE A 356 26.25 12.56 -4.16
CA ILE A 356 25.12 11.79 -3.65
C ILE A 356 24.86 12.13 -2.18
N THR A 357 23.63 12.55 -1.89
CA THR A 357 23.21 12.96 -0.54
C THR A 357 22.33 11.92 0.14
N ARG A 358 21.63 11.08 -0.63
CA ARG A 358 20.81 9.98 -0.11
C ARG A 358 21.15 8.69 -0.83
N PHE A 359 21.51 7.68 -0.07
CA PHE A 359 21.86 6.37 -0.60
C PHE A 359 21.14 5.29 0.19
N ARG A 360 20.48 4.38 -0.51
CA ARG A 360 19.83 3.22 0.10
C ARG A 360 20.21 1.99 -0.70
N ALA A 361 20.59 0.91 -0.02
CA ALA A 361 21.03 -0.29 -0.71
C ALA A 361 20.72 -1.57 0.04
N LEU A 362 20.32 -2.60 -0.72
CA LEU A 362 20.26 -4.00 -0.32
C LEU A 362 21.31 -4.78 -1.11
N LEU A 363 22.60 -4.51 -0.86
CA LEU A 363 23.73 -5.14 -1.57
C LEU A 363 24.60 -6.02 -0.64
N LEU A 364 25.70 -6.53 -1.18
CA LEU A 364 26.74 -7.20 -0.41
C LEU A 364 27.58 -6.20 0.39
N ALA A 365 28.09 -6.66 1.54
CA ALA A 365 28.85 -5.89 2.51
C ALA A 365 30.03 -5.08 1.93
N THR A 366 30.84 -5.69 1.07
CA THR A 366 32.07 -5.08 0.53
C THR A 366 31.78 -3.92 -0.42
N THR A 367 30.78 -4.07 -1.29
CA THR A 367 30.35 -3.03 -2.25
C THR A 367 29.89 -1.77 -1.53
N HIS A 368 29.22 -1.91 -0.39
CA HIS A 368 28.76 -0.77 0.39
C HIS A 368 29.92 0.10 0.88
N LEU A 369 31.01 -0.49 1.39
CA LEU A 369 32.13 0.30 1.90
C LEU A 369 32.80 1.13 0.81
N GLU A 370 32.99 0.55 -0.37
CA GLU A 370 33.63 1.29 -1.45
C GLU A 370 32.70 2.38 -2.01
N ILE A 371 31.38 2.15 -2.07
CA ILE A 371 30.40 3.20 -2.39
C ILE A 371 30.46 4.34 -1.37
N LEU A 372 30.42 4.00 -0.07
CA LEU A 372 30.46 4.99 1.01
C LEU A 372 31.76 5.80 1.01
N ARG A 373 32.88 5.18 0.63
CA ARG A 373 34.17 5.87 0.51
C ARG A 373 34.15 6.94 -0.59
N ARG A 374 33.38 6.71 -1.66
CA ARG A 374 33.22 7.65 -2.77
C ARG A 374 32.15 8.71 -2.49
N ALA A 375 31.11 8.39 -1.72
CA ALA A 375 30.00 9.29 -1.38
C ALA A 375 30.23 10.07 -0.08
N GLN A 376 31.15 11.05 -0.10
CA GLN A 376 31.55 11.81 1.10
C GLN A 376 30.49 12.81 1.59
N ASP A 377 29.64 13.34 0.70
CA ASP A 377 28.55 14.27 1.03
C ASP A 377 27.25 13.58 1.46
N LEU A 378 27.32 12.28 1.79
CA LEU A 378 26.16 11.48 2.13
C LEU A 378 25.50 11.96 3.43
N ARG A 379 24.22 12.31 3.36
CA ARG A 379 23.40 12.76 4.50
C ARG A 379 22.51 11.65 5.04
N GLU A 380 21.88 10.89 4.16
CA GLU A 380 21.04 9.76 4.56
C GLU A 380 21.57 8.48 3.94
N CYS A 381 21.89 7.49 4.78
CA CYS A 381 22.29 6.16 4.34
C CYS A 381 21.28 5.14 4.81
N GLY A 382 20.86 4.22 3.94
CA GLY A 382 19.91 3.15 4.22
C GLY A 382 20.44 1.79 3.76
N LEU A 383 21.38 1.20 4.50
CA LEU A 383 21.94 -0.12 4.17
C LEU A 383 21.12 -1.27 4.75
N TYR A 384 20.97 -2.32 3.97
CA TYR A 384 20.38 -3.59 4.38
C TYR A 384 21.38 -4.70 4.03
N LEU A 385 22.11 -5.17 5.03
CA LEU A 385 23.06 -6.27 4.86
C LEU A 385 22.34 -7.61 4.88
N ARG A 386 22.67 -8.47 3.92
CA ARG A 386 22.15 -9.85 3.82
C ARG A 386 23.07 -10.89 4.45
N ALA A 387 24.37 -10.60 4.53
CA ALA A 387 25.34 -11.51 5.14
C ALA A 387 25.32 -11.38 6.68
N PRO A 388 25.58 -12.47 7.43
CA PRO A 388 25.85 -12.38 8.86
C PRO A 388 27.03 -11.43 9.09
N PRO A 389 27.06 -10.71 10.22
CA PRO A 389 28.08 -9.72 10.55
C PRO A 389 29.44 -10.39 10.80
N GLY A 390 30.08 -10.89 9.75
CA GLY A 390 31.53 -11.00 9.74
C GLY A 390 32.06 -9.57 9.71
N VAL A 391 32.93 -9.24 10.67
CA VAL A 391 33.59 -7.92 10.77
C VAL A 391 34.11 -7.53 9.40
N ILE A 392 33.44 -6.58 8.74
CA ILE A 392 33.91 -6.08 7.44
C ILE A 392 35.17 -5.27 7.75
N ARG A 393 36.33 -5.91 7.63
CA ARG A 393 37.63 -5.27 7.84
C ARG A 393 37.93 -4.42 6.63
N GLY A 394 37.99 -3.10 6.85
CA GLY A 394 38.31 -2.13 5.82
C GLY A 394 38.92 -0.86 6.42
N PRO A 395 39.51 0.00 5.59
CA PRO A 395 39.92 1.32 6.02
C PRO A 395 38.72 2.10 6.55
N ARG A 396 38.95 2.94 7.56
CA ARG A 396 37.88 3.76 8.16
C ARG A 396 37.36 4.79 7.15
N ILE A 397 36.06 5.00 7.17
CA ILE A 397 35.33 5.92 6.31
C ILE A 397 34.70 6.98 7.20
N HIS A 398 35.11 8.24 7.03
CA HIS A 398 34.56 9.38 7.75
C HIS A 398 33.43 9.99 6.94
N LEU A 399 32.20 9.92 7.45
CA LEU A 399 31.00 10.48 6.83
C LEU A 399 30.49 11.66 7.66
N HIS A 400 31.06 12.83 7.43
CA HIS A 400 30.83 14.03 8.25
C HIS A 400 29.42 14.60 8.15
N ALA A 401 28.70 14.34 7.06
CA ALA A 401 27.34 14.84 6.85
C ALA A 401 26.25 13.80 7.18
N LEU A 402 26.63 12.56 7.52
CA LEU A 402 25.69 11.47 7.65
C LEU A 402 24.84 11.64 8.91
N CYS A 403 23.55 11.91 8.73
CA CYS A 403 22.60 12.10 9.81
C CYS A 403 21.75 10.85 10.08
N ARG A 404 21.64 9.90 9.14
CA ARG A 404 20.81 8.68 9.29
C ARG A 404 21.51 7.41 8.84
N LEU A 405 21.57 6.38 9.68
CA LEU A 405 22.24 5.09 9.39
C LEU A 405 21.47 3.89 9.98
N PRO A 406 21.14 2.82 9.21
CA PRO A 406 20.38 1.67 9.72
C PRO A 406 21.21 0.46 10.18
N ILE A 407 22.53 0.48 9.97
CA ILE A 407 23.43 -0.61 10.33
C ILE A 407 24.76 -0.01 10.78
N VAL A 408 25.27 -0.48 11.91
CA VAL A 408 26.57 -0.09 12.41
C VAL A 408 27.65 -0.91 11.71
N LEU A 409 28.58 -0.21 11.08
CA LEU A 409 29.76 -0.79 10.47
C LEU A 409 30.99 -0.31 11.24
N ASP A 410 31.84 -1.24 11.68
CA ASP A 410 33.07 -0.91 12.42
C ASP A 410 34.02 0.00 11.62
N ALA A 411 33.90 -0.04 10.30
CA ALA A 411 34.66 0.77 9.37
C ALA A 411 34.13 2.20 9.19
N ILE A 412 33.02 2.60 9.82
CA ILE A 412 32.43 3.94 9.63
C ILE A 412 32.60 4.79 10.88
N ASP A 413 32.95 6.05 10.66
CA ASP A 413 32.92 7.13 11.63
C ASP A 413 31.95 8.22 11.13
N ALA A 414 30.89 8.51 11.89
CA ALA A 414 29.82 9.44 11.47
C ALA A 414 29.51 10.46 12.58
N PRO A 415 30.31 11.53 12.73
CA PRO A 415 30.19 12.45 13.86
C PRO A 415 28.92 13.30 13.86
N ALA A 416 28.30 13.54 12.70
CA ALA A 416 27.05 14.30 12.59
C ALA A 416 25.78 13.42 12.64
N LEU A 417 25.89 12.16 13.04
CA LEU A 417 24.76 11.24 13.07
C LEU A 417 23.70 11.70 14.09
N GLU A 418 22.48 11.97 13.63
CA GLU A 418 21.37 12.39 14.49
C GLU A 418 20.36 11.26 14.71
N GLU A 419 20.19 10.36 13.73
CA GLU A 419 19.26 9.24 13.74
C GLU A 419 19.98 7.92 13.44
N LEU A 420 19.87 6.96 14.35
CA LEU A 420 20.42 5.63 14.19
C LEU A 420 19.29 4.62 14.25
N ILE A 421 19.16 3.81 13.20
CA ILE A 421 18.30 2.64 13.20
C ILE A 421 19.25 1.43 13.36
N VAL A 422 18.95 0.49 14.25
CA VAL A 422 19.80 -0.66 14.53
C VAL A 422 18.95 -1.91 14.41
N LYS A 423 19.39 -2.87 13.61
CA LYS A 423 18.79 -4.22 13.57
C LYS A 423 19.54 -5.19 14.50
N HIS A 424 18.83 -6.17 15.03
CA HIS A 424 19.29 -7.19 15.99
C HIS A 424 20.77 -7.59 15.94
N SER A 425 21.29 -7.87 14.74
CA SER A 425 22.61 -8.47 14.54
C SER A 425 23.81 -7.61 14.94
N PHE A 426 23.61 -6.35 15.36
CA PHE A 426 24.70 -5.37 15.49
C PHE A 426 24.85 -4.75 16.89
N SER A 427 24.16 -5.23 17.91
CA SER A 427 24.17 -4.61 19.26
C SER A 427 25.57 -4.44 19.85
N HIS A 428 26.45 -5.42 19.66
CA HIS A 428 27.83 -5.40 20.16
C HIS A 428 28.74 -4.37 19.46
N CYS A 429 28.41 -3.95 18.23
CA CYS A 429 29.18 -2.96 17.46
C CYS A 429 28.74 -1.52 17.75
N VAL A 430 27.49 -1.34 18.21
CA VAL A 430 26.85 -0.01 18.31
C VAL A 430 27.57 0.88 19.31
N LEU A 431 27.83 0.40 20.52
CA LEU A 431 28.48 1.21 21.55
C LEU A 431 29.93 1.60 21.17
N PRO A 432 30.80 0.69 20.68
CA PRO A 432 32.10 1.07 20.13
C PRO A 432 32.01 2.12 19.02
N PHE A 433 31.04 1.99 18.11
CA PHE A 433 30.81 2.96 17.04
C PHE A 433 30.41 4.34 17.57
N LEU A 434 29.45 4.39 18.49
CA LEU A 434 28.96 5.65 19.10
C LEU A 434 30.08 6.38 19.85
N ARG A 435 30.89 5.64 20.63
CA ARG A 435 32.05 6.18 21.35
C ARG A 435 33.09 6.74 20.40
N ARG A 436 33.44 5.98 19.36
CA ARG A 436 34.45 6.35 18.37
C ARG A 436 34.03 7.53 17.51
N SER A 437 32.77 7.58 17.12
CA SER A 437 32.21 8.65 16.28
C SER A 437 31.86 9.91 17.06
N HIS A 438 31.90 9.88 18.41
CA HIS A 438 31.52 11.00 19.29
C HIS A 438 30.13 11.58 18.98
N VAL A 439 29.17 10.70 18.69
CA VAL A 439 27.85 11.06 18.17
C VAL A 439 26.95 11.68 19.25
N ARG A 440 26.21 12.74 18.89
CA ARG A 440 25.11 13.30 19.71
C ARG A 440 23.76 12.86 19.18
N LEU A 441 23.43 11.60 19.40
CA LEU A 441 22.26 10.97 18.80
C LEU A 441 20.96 11.58 19.34
N ARG A 442 20.05 11.99 18.45
CA ARG A 442 18.72 12.52 18.79
C ARG A 442 17.62 11.49 18.66
N SER A 443 17.76 10.54 17.74
CA SER A 443 16.80 9.47 17.49
C SER A 443 17.48 8.12 17.42
N LEU A 444 16.99 7.16 18.21
CA LEU A 444 17.44 5.78 18.20
C LEU A 444 16.24 4.88 17.93
N THR A 445 16.32 4.07 16.88
CA THR A 445 15.33 3.02 16.59
C THR A 445 16.02 1.68 16.64
N ILE A 446 15.65 0.83 17.57
CA ILE A 446 16.11 -0.54 17.64
C ILE A 446 15.05 -1.40 16.95
N LEU A 447 15.46 -2.37 16.14
CA LEU A 447 14.62 -3.31 15.42
C LEU A 447 15.05 -4.72 15.82
N HIS A 448 14.15 -5.47 16.46
CA HIS A 448 14.37 -6.79 17.06
C HIS A 448 15.50 -6.81 18.11
N ALA A 449 15.16 -6.69 19.40
CA ALA A 449 16.13 -6.71 20.51
C ALA A 449 16.03 -8.04 21.29
N HIS A 450 17.13 -8.81 21.39
CA HIS A 450 17.17 -10.05 22.18
C HIS A 450 18.23 -10.04 23.30
N ALA A 451 19.00 -8.96 23.48
CA ALA A 451 20.01 -8.85 24.55
C ALA A 451 19.93 -7.49 25.26
N LEU A 452 19.70 -7.53 26.57
CA LEU A 452 19.53 -6.36 27.44
C LEU A 452 20.79 -5.55 27.73
N PRO A 453 21.92 -6.15 28.19
CA PRO A 453 23.02 -5.37 28.71
C PRO A 453 23.58 -4.36 27.70
N PRO A 454 23.77 -4.71 26.40
CA PRO A 454 24.24 -3.75 25.42
C PRO A 454 23.30 -2.56 25.21
N ILE A 455 21.99 -2.74 25.38
CA ILE A 455 21.01 -1.68 25.14
C ILE A 455 21.08 -0.62 26.23
N ILE A 456 21.22 -1.03 27.50
CA ILE A 456 21.33 -0.08 28.61
C ILE A 456 22.59 0.78 28.44
N ASP A 457 23.72 0.17 28.10
CA ASP A 457 24.97 0.91 27.87
C ASP A 457 24.86 1.89 26.69
N ILE A 458 24.13 1.51 25.63
CA ILE A 458 23.84 2.40 24.49
C ILE A 458 22.96 3.57 24.92
N LEU A 459 21.91 3.30 25.70
CA LEU A 459 20.98 4.32 26.19
C LEU A 459 21.65 5.28 27.17
N ASP A 460 22.53 4.78 28.05
CA ASP A 460 23.32 5.60 28.96
C ASP A 460 24.27 6.51 28.17
N PHE A 461 24.99 5.96 27.19
CA PHE A 461 25.86 6.76 26.33
C PHE A 461 25.10 7.85 25.56
N CYS A 462 23.90 7.55 25.04
CA CYS A 462 23.08 8.50 24.27
C CYS A 462 22.24 9.43 25.15
N SER A 463 22.20 9.19 26.46
CA SER A 463 21.33 9.82 27.44
C SER A 463 21.18 11.35 27.28
N PRO A 464 22.26 12.15 27.19
CA PRO A 464 22.14 13.61 27.19
C PRO A 464 21.48 14.20 25.94
N SER A 465 21.51 13.50 24.80
CA SER A 465 21.01 14.03 23.52
C SER A 465 19.75 13.33 22.99
N LEU A 466 19.42 12.14 23.50
CA LEU A 466 18.36 11.31 22.94
C LEU A 466 16.97 11.91 23.19
N ARG A 467 16.24 12.20 22.11
CA ARG A 467 14.88 12.78 22.13
C ARG A 467 13.82 11.80 21.67
N HIS A 468 14.17 10.88 20.78
CA HIS A 468 13.24 9.94 20.18
C HIS A 468 13.79 8.52 20.33
N LEU A 469 13.04 7.66 21.00
CA LEU A 469 13.41 6.26 21.19
C LEU A 469 12.32 5.38 20.60
N CYS A 470 12.69 4.48 19.70
CA CYS A 470 11.83 3.42 19.21
C CYS A 470 12.44 2.08 19.61
N ILE A 471 11.69 1.27 20.34
CA ILE A 471 12.12 -0.06 20.77
C ILE A 471 11.05 -1.08 20.37
N PRO A 472 11.45 -2.20 19.75
CA PRO A 472 10.52 -3.28 19.45
C PRO A 472 10.36 -4.08 20.74
N VAL A 473 9.13 -4.29 21.11
CA VAL A 473 8.77 -5.00 22.32
C VAL A 473 8.15 -6.32 21.86
N ALA A 474 9.00 -7.31 21.62
CA ALA A 474 8.54 -8.62 21.18
C ALA A 474 8.04 -9.38 22.41
N PHE A 475 6.74 -9.65 22.49
CA PHE A 475 6.12 -10.38 23.59
C PHE A 475 5.58 -11.74 23.11
N GLY A 476 5.77 -12.79 23.90
CA GLY A 476 5.14 -14.10 23.62
C GLY A 476 6.07 -15.31 23.48
N ALA A 477 7.36 -15.18 23.77
CA ALA A 477 8.21 -16.34 24.03
C ALA A 477 9.23 -15.99 25.13
N PRO A 478 9.22 -16.64 26.33
CA PRO A 478 10.30 -16.47 27.29
C PRO A 478 11.62 -16.86 26.61
N PRO A 479 12.66 -16.01 26.60
CA PRO A 479 12.96 -14.89 27.52
C PRO A 479 12.62 -13.45 27.05
N ALA A 480 11.87 -13.25 25.95
CA ALA A 480 11.67 -11.92 25.36
C ALA A 480 10.94 -10.90 26.28
N ASP A 481 10.00 -11.37 27.11
CA ASP A 481 9.22 -10.52 28.03
C ASP A 481 10.11 -9.90 29.13
N LEU A 482 11.14 -10.62 29.60
CA LEU A 482 12.12 -10.10 30.57
C LEU A 482 12.93 -8.92 30.00
N HIS A 483 13.15 -8.89 28.69
CA HIS A 483 13.93 -7.84 28.06
C HIS A 483 13.15 -6.53 27.91
N ALA A 484 11.88 -6.60 27.56
CA ALA A 484 11.02 -5.43 27.53
C ALA A 484 10.92 -4.75 28.90
N THR A 485 10.60 -5.54 29.92
CA THR A 485 10.37 -5.05 31.28
C THR A 485 11.66 -4.49 31.89
N ALA A 486 12.80 -5.13 31.67
CA ALA A 486 14.07 -4.60 32.17
C ALA A 486 14.53 -3.32 31.45
N VAL A 487 14.27 -3.16 30.14
CA VAL A 487 14.50 -1.86 29.47
C VAL A 487 13.57 -0.80 30.05
N LEU A 488 12.28 -1.11 30.24
CA LEU A 488 11.34 -0.17 30.84
C LEU A 488 11.73 0.20 32.27
N ALA A 489 12.16 -0.76 33.08
CA ALA A 489 12.65 -0.56 34.43
C ALA A 489 13.94 0.28 34.45
N ALA A 490 14.90 0.01 33.56
CA ALA A 490 16.08 0.86 33.40
C ALA A 490 15.69 2.28 32.99
N LEU A 491 14.71 2.42 32.10
CA LEU A 491 14.14 3.71 31.73
C LEU A 491 13.27 4.32 32.85
N GLN A 492 12.88 3.64 33.93
CA GLN A 492 12.27 4.31 35.08
C GLN A 492 13.28 5.21 35.79
N ASP A 493 14.59 4.89 35.70
CA ASP A 493 15.65 5.79 36.15
C ASP A 493 15.65 7.07 35.29
N THR A 494 15.32 8.20 35.94
CA THR A 494 15.24 9.51 35.30
C THR A 494 16.58 10.02 34.78
N HIS A 495 17.70 9.44 35.22
CA HIS A 495 19.03 9.77 34.74
C HIS A 495 19.33 9.25 33.33
N ILE A 496 18.67 8.17 32.90
CA ILE A 496 18.83 7.63 31.55
C ILE A 496 17.93 8.42 30.59
N CYS A 497 18.45 8.98 29.50
CA CYS A 497 17.66 9.73 28.51
C CYS A 497 16.75 10.84 29.10
N PRO A 498 17.24 11.80 29.91
CA PRO A 498 16.41 12.85 30.52
C PRO A 498 15.73 13.76 29.49
N ALA A 499 16.28 13.85 28.28
CA ALA A 499 15.75 14.64 27.17
C ALA A 499 14.68 13.92 26.32
N LEU A 500 14.26 12.71 26.71
CA LEU A 500 13.34 11.89 25.91
C LEU A 500 11.98 12.58 25.74
N ALA A 501 11.65 12.92 24.49
CA ALA A 501 10.44 13.62 24.10
C ALA A 501 9.39 12.68 23.49
N SER A 502 9.82 11.59 22.84
CA SER A 502 8.91 10.56 22.35
C SER A 502 9.44 9.15 22.52
N LEU A 503 8.54 8.24 22.89
CA LEU A 503 8.77 6.80 22.92
C LEU A 503 7.81 6.09 21.94
N PHE A 504 8.36 5.23 21.08
CA PHE A 504 7.60 4.35 20.20
C PHE A 504 7.88 2.89 20.59
N CYS A 505 6.83 2.18 20.99
CA CYS A 505 6.89 0.77 21.32
C CYS A 505 6.18 -0.01 20.22
N VAL A 506 6.86 -0.97 19.61
CA VAL A 506 6.30 -1.83 18.55
C VAL A 506 6.12 -3.24 19.09
N ASP A 507 4.89 -3.66 19.34
CA ASP A 507 4.57 -5.05 19.63
C ASP A 507 4.48 -5.84 18.33
N THR A 508 5.40 -6.79 18.15
CA THR A 508 5.50 -7.57 16.91
C THR A 508 4.87 -8.95 17.00
N ASN A 509 4.54 -9.45 18.21
CA ASN A 509 4.27 -10.88 18.41
C ASN A 509 3.07 -11.21 19.30
N SER A 510 2.47 -10.24 20.02
CA SER A 510 1.34 -10.55 20.90
C SER A 510 0.10 -11.01 20.12
N ALA A 511 -0.47 -12.15 20.51
CA ALA A 511 -1.85 -12.45 20.15
C ALA A 511 -2.77 -11.39 20.80
N PRO A 512 -3.84 -10.95 20.11
CA PRO A 512 -4.77 -9.97 20.70
C PRO A 512 -5.46 -10.57 21.94
N GLY A 513 -5.04 -10.16 23.14
CA GLY A 513 -5.68 -10.55 24.41
C GLY A 513 -4.76 -10.81 25.61
N GLU A 514 -3.46 -11.00 25.41
CA GLU A 514 -2.48 -11.26 26.50
C GLU A 514 -1.52 -10.08 26.67
N PHE A 515 -1.99 -8.98 27.27
CA PHE A 515 -1.16 -7.81 27.54
C PHE A 515 -0.82 -7.71 29.03
N ASP A 516 0.15 -8.48 29.53
CA ASP A 516 0.59 -8.44 30.95
C ASP A 516 1.64 -7.32 31.21
N TYR A 517 1.92 -6.48 30.22
CA TYR A 517 2.96 -5.43 30.31
C TYR A 517 2.40 -4.01 30.34
N THR A 518 1.07 -3.86 30.26
CA THR A 518 0.42 -2.55 30.31
C THR A 518 0.78 -1.82 31.59
N ASP A 519 0.89 -2.53 32.72
CA ASP A 519 1.16 -1.93 34.02
C ASP A 519 2.59 -1.39 34.12
N ALA A 520 3.59 -2.15 33.68
CA ALA A 520 4.99 -1.69 33.63
C ALA A 520 5.16 -0.48 32.70
N LEU A 521 4.47 -0.50 31.55
CA LEU A 521 4.48 0.63 30.62
C LEU A 521 3.75 1.85 31.21
N TYR A 522 2.62 1.66 31.89
CA TYR A 522 1.90 2.76 32.54
C TYR A 522 2.69 3.36 33.69
N GLU A 523 3.32 2.54 34.51
CA GLU A 523 4.19 2.99 35.58
C GLU A 523 5.36 3.80 35.01
N PHE A 524 6.03 3.29 33.97
CA PHE A 524 7.07 4.02 33.26
C PHE A 524 6.58 5.38 32.74
N ILE A 525 5.41 5.41 32.07
CA ILE A 525 4.83 6.66 31.53
C ILE A 525 4.52 7.63 32.67
N ALA A 526 3.98 7.15 33.78
CA ALA A 526 3.64 7.96 34.94
C ALA A 526 4.88 8.59 35.58
N VAL A 527 5.93 7.81 35.79
CA VAL A 527 7.23 8.27 36.33
C VAL A 527 7.87 9.30 35.39
N ARG A 528 7.97 8.98 34.09
CA ARG A 528 8.62 9.87 33.12
C ARG A 528 7.86 11.15 32.83
N ARG A 529 6.53 11.14 32.84
CA ARG A 529 5.75 12.36 32.62
C ARG A 529 5.95 13.38 33.74
N ARG A 530 6.25 12.92 34.96
CA ARG A 530 6.56 13.80 36.11
C ARG A 530 7.99 14.33 36.06
N ALA A 531 8.94 13.50 35.62
CA ALA A 531 10.37 13.83 35.67
C ALA A 531 10.95 14.41 34.37
N THR A 532 10.33 14.17 33.21
CA THR A 532 10.94 14.45 31.89
C THR A 532 9.99 15.16 30.93
N ARG A 533 10.50 15.54 29.75
CA ARG A 533 9.74 16.19 28.66
C ARG A 533 9.02 15.20 27.75
N LEU A 534 8.64 14.01 28.22
CA LEU A 534 7.96 13.00 27.41
C LEU A 534 6.58 13.51 26.98
N ARG A 535 6.43 13.82 25.68
CA ARG A 535 5.20 14.41 25.10
C ARG A 535 4.36 13.39 24.34
N LEU A 536 4.98 12.35 23.81
CA LEU A 536 4.34 11.41 22.90
C LEU A 536 4.79 9.99 23.22
N VAL A 537 3.85 9.14 23.60
CA VAL A 537 4.04 7.70 23.57
C VAL A 537 3.10 7.15 22.51
N ARG A 538 3.66 6.31 21.64
CA ARG A 538 2.90 5.59 20.62
C ARG A 538 3.19 4.11 20.80
N ILE A 539 2.13 3.33 20.87
CA ILE A 539 2.20 1.87 20.92
C ILE A 539 1.62 1.39 19.60
N PHE A 540 2.41 0.64 18.85
CA PHE A 540 1.96 -0.04 17.65
C PHE A 540 1.82 -1.52 17.98
N VAL A 541 0.63 -2.07 17.80
CA VAL A 541 0.37 -3.49 17.96
C VAL A 541 0.19 -4.08 16.57
N ASP A 542 1.10 -4.95 16.15
CA ASP A 542 0.97 -5.68 14.90
C ASP A 542 -0.09 -6.77 15.05
N GLY A 543 -1.34 -6.42 14.75
CA GLY A 543 -2.45 -7.37 14.73
C GLY A 543 -2.29 -8.31 13.54
N GLY A 544 -1.55 -9.41 13.70
CA GLY A 544 -1.22 -10.41 12.66
C GLY A 544 -2.40 -11.08 11.93
N SER A 545 -3.65 -10.64 12.14
CA SER A 545 -4.82 -11.10 11.39
C SER A 545 -4.98 -10.33 10.08
N ARG A 546 -4.68 -11.00 8.96
CA ARG A 546 -4.96 -10.53 7.58
C ARG A 546 -6.42 -10.14 7.30
N ARG A 547 -7.36 -10.37 8.24
CA ARG A 547 -8.80 -10.20 8.03
C ARG A 547 -9.43 -8.96 8.69
N ASP A 548 -8.73 -8.22 9.55
CA ASP A 548 -9.26 -6.95 10.09
C ASP A 548 -8.13 -5.96 10.43
N PRO A 549 -7.81 -4.98 9.56
CA PRO A 549 -6.72 -4.03 9.77
C PRO A 549 -7.16 -2.89 10.71
N ARG A 550 -7.57 -3.21 11.95
CA ARG A 550 -7.79 -2.18 12.97
C ARG A 550 -6.48 -1.85 13.66
N VAL A 551 -5.71 -0.95 13.06
CA VAL A 551 -4.56 -0.32 13.74
C VAL A 551 -5.10 0.53 14.88
N ARG A 552 -4.93 0.09 16.13
CA ARG A 552 -5.28 0.88 17.32
C ARG A 552 -4.12 1.82 17.63
N TRP A 553 -4.32 3.12 17.40
CA TRP A 553 -3.40 4.14 17.87
C TRP A 553 -3.86 4.62 19.24
N LEU A 554 -3.13 4.26 20.30
CA LEU A 554 -3.31 4.86 21.61
C LEU A 554 -2.53 6.17 21.65
N LYS A 555 -3.23 7.30 21.61
CA LYS A 555 -2.64 8.61 21.88
C LYS A 555 -2.85 8.89 23.36
N VAL A 556 -1.76 9.03 24.13
CA VAL A 556 -1.77 9.22 25.60
C VAL A 556 -2.75 10.30 26.07
N ARG A 557 -3.07 11.30 25.24
CA ARG A 557 -4.05 12.34 25.58
C ARG A 557 -5.47 11.81 25.79
N SER A 558 -5.92 10.76 25.08
CA SER A 558 -7.29 10.23 25.23
C SER A 558 -7.42 9.15 26.30
N MET A 559 -6.31 8.72 26.91
CA MET A 559 -6.31 7.55 27.78
C MET A 559 -6.48 7.90 29.27
N MET A 560 -6.19 9.15 29.65
CA MET A 560 -6.50 9.68 30.99
C MET A 560 -7.85 10.39 31.07
N ASP A 561 -8.53 10.65 29.94
CA ASP A 561 -9.94 11.05 29.97
C ASP A 561 -10.87 9.82 30.14
N LEU A 562 -10.28 8.61 30.13
CA LEU A 562 -10.93 7.30 30.24
C LEU A 562 -10.59 6.56 31.56
N MET A 563 -9.77 7.16 32.42
CA MET A 563 -9.48 6.75 33.80
C MET A 563 -9.91 7.87 34.75
#